data_AF-A0A182XF17-F1
#
_entry.id   AF-A0A182XF17-F1
#
_cell.length_a   1.000
_cell.length_b   1.000
_cell.length_c   1.000
_cell.angle_alpha   90.00
_cell.angle_beta   90.00
_cell.angle_gamma   90.00
#
_symmetry.space_group_name_H-M   'P 1'
#
loop_
_entity.id
_entity.type
_entity.pdbx_description
1 polymer ?
#
loop_
_entity_poly.entity_id
_entity_poly.type
_entity_poly.pdbx_seq_one_letter_code
_entity_poly.pdbx_strand_id
1 'polypeptide(L)' 'MYRVGDYVYVETSPTTPYQIRRIDELNKTPSGNVEAKVMCFYRRRDLPTPLVQLADKHQKLW' A
#
# COMPACT_ATOMS: atom_id res chain seq x y z
N MET A 1 12.52 -3.40 13.50
CA MET A 1 12.24 -2.01 13.06
C MET A 1 11.97 -2.04 11.59
N TYR A 2 10.87 -1.44 11.13
CA TYR A 2 10.59 -1.27 9.71
C TYR A 2 11.58 -0.31 9.05
N ARG A 3 11.81 -0.49 7.75
CA ARG A 3 12.77 0.27 6.94
C ARG A 3 12.19 0.59 5.57
N VAL A 4 12.81 1.54 4.87
CA VAL A 4 12.53 1.80 3.46
C VAL A 4 12.73 0.51 2.66
N GLY A 5 11.76 0.19 1.81
CA GLY A 5 11.70 -1.05 1.03
C GLY A 5 10.85 -2.16 1.66
N ASP A 6 10.55 -2.09 2.96
CA ASP A 6 9.72 -3.10 3.61
C ASP A 6 8.27 -3.04 3.12
N TYR A 7 7.68 -4.22 2.96
CA TYR A 7 6.23 -4.38 2.75
C TYR A 7 5.56 -4.54 4.12
N VAL A 8 4.52 -3.75 4.35
CA VAL A 8 3.80 -3.70 5.62
C VAL A 8 2.31 -3.94 5.44
N TYR A 9 1.70 -4.55 6.45
CA TYR A 9 0.25 -4.70 6.57
C TYR A 9 -0.31 -3.50 7.33
N VAL A 10 -1.28 -2.83 6.72
CA VAL A 10 -1.92 -1.64 7.27
C VAL A 10 -3.39 -1.92 7.52
N GLU A 11 -3.84 -1.64 8.74
CA GLU A 11 -5.25 -1.64 9.12
C GLU A 11 -5.91 -0.33 8.70
N THR A 12 -7.02 -0.43 7.96
CA THR A 12 -7.85 0.72 7.56
C THR A 12 -9.24 0.69 8.19
N SER A 13 -9.74 -0.50 8.51
CA SER A 13 -10.99 -0.74 9.22
C SER A 13 -10.93 -2.13 9.85
N PRO A 14 -11.49 -2.33 11.06
CA PRO A 14 -11.47 -3.60 11.76
C PRO A 14 -12.23 -4.72 11.03
N THR A 15 -13.09 -4.38 10.07
CA THR A 15 -13.90 -5.35 9.31
C THR A 15 -13.34 -5.67 7.93
N THR A 16 -12.25 -5.02 7.52
CA THR A 16 -11.65 -5.21 6.20
C THR A 16 -10.28 -5.88 6.33
N PRO A 17 -9.89 -6.79 5.41
CA PRO A 17 -8.58 -7.41 5.52
C PRO A 17 -7.48 -6.39 5.22
N TYR A 18 -6.34 -6.51 5.90
CA TYR A 18 -5.21 -5.58 5.82
C TYR A 18 -4.82 -5.22 4.39
N GLN A 19 -4.41 -3.97 4.21
CA GLN A 19 -3.82 -3.46 2.98
C GLN A 19 -2.32 -3.68 2.98
N ILE A 20 -1.75 -3.95 1.82
CA ILE A 20 -0.29 -4.05 1.65
C ILE A 20 0.21 -2.71 1.16
N ARG A 21 1.27 -2.20 1.79
CA ARG A 21 1.96 -0.99 1.37
C ARG A 21 3.46 -1.22 1.40
N ARG A 22 4.23 -0.55 0.53
CA ARG A 22 5.69 -0.54 0.59
C ARG A 22 6.16 0.80 1.11
N ILE A 23 7.12 0.80 2.04
CA ILE A 23 7.69 2.03 2.59
C ILE A 23 8.67 2.63 1.58
N ASP A 24 8.38 3.83 1.08
CA ASP A 24 9.26 4.59 0.20
C ASP A 24 10.11 5.59 0.99
N GLU A 25 9.54 6.20 2.02
CA GLU A 25 10.25 7.10 2.94
C GLU A 25 9.74 6.87 4.38
N LEU A 26 10.64 6.98 5.36
CA LEU A 26 10.32 6.81 6.78
C LEU A 26 11.00 7.92 7.58
N ASN A 27 10.20 8.80 8.18
CA ASN A 27 10.67 9.98 8.90
C ASN A 27 10.23 9.91 10.37
N LYS A 28 11.14 10.28 11.27
CA LYS A 28 10.81 10.46 12.69
C LYS A 28 10.73 11.95 12.99
N THR A 29 9.58 12.41 13.46
CA THR A 29 9.39 13.82 13.82
C THR A 29 10.16 14.15 15.11
N PRO A 30 10.46 15.43 15.38
CA PRO A 30 11.10 15.84 16.63
C PRO A 30 10.28 15.49 17.88
N SER A 31 8.94 15.43 17.76
CA SER A 31 8.04 14.97 18.83
C SER A 31 8.08 13.45 19.06
N GLY A 32 8.80 12.71 18.22
CA GLY A 32 8.99 11.26 18.34
C GLY A 32 8.00 10.42 17.52
N ASN A 33 7.06 11.03 16.81
CA ASN A 33 6.14 10.32 15.92
C ASN A 33 6.89 9.79 14.71
N VAL A 34 6.35 8.74 14.08
CA VAL A 34 6.89 8.16 12.87
C VAL A 34 5.89 8.33 11.75
N GLU A 35 6.34 8.92 10.65
CA GLU A 35 5.57 9.14 9.44
C GLU A 35 6.18 8.34 8.30
N ALA A 36 5.34 7.68 7.50
CA ALA A 36 5.78 6.88 6.37
C ALA A 36 5.08 7.36 5.10
N LYS A 37 5.88 7.66 4.07
CA LYS A 37 5.37 7.76 2.70
C LYS A 37 5.45 6.38 2.07
N VAL A 38 4.37 5.98 1.43
CA VAL A 38 4.19 4.59 1.04
C VAL A 38 3.60 4.45 -0.35
N MET A 39 4.04 3.43 -1.06
CA MET A 39 3.39 2.95 -2.27
C MET A 39 2.24 2.01 -1.88
N CYS A 40 1.04 2.26 -2.41
CA CYS A 40 -0.15 1.47 -2.12
C CYS A 40 -0.30 0.32 -3.12
N PHE A 41 -0.56 -0.88 -2.61
CA PHE A 41 -0.96 -2.02 -3.41
C PHE A 41 -2.45 -2.26 -3.21
N TYR A 42 -3.18 -2.30 -4.32
CA TYR A 42 -4.62 -2.56 -4.32
C TYR A 42 -4.89 -3.98 -4.78
N ARG A 43 -5.76 -4.68 -4.05
CA ARG A 43 -6.30 -5.94 -4.55
C ARG A 43 -7.26 -5.62 -5.68
N ARG A 44 -7.37 -6.52 -6.64
CA ARG A 44 -8.29 -6.40 -7.78
C ARG A 44 -9.70 -5.98 -7.37
N ARG A 45 -10.26 -6.60 -6.33
CA ARG A 45 -11.62 -6.32 -5.84
C ARG A 45 -11.79 -4.93 -5.22
N ASP A 46 -10.69 -4.30 -4.81
CA ASP A 46 -10.69 -2.98 -4.19
C ASP A 46 -10.55 -1.87 -5.24
N LEU A 47 -10.31 -2.22 -6.51
CA LEU A 47 -10.20 -1.26 -7.61
C LEU A 47 -11.59 -0.91 -8.18
N PRO A 48 -11.83 0.36 -8.54
CA PRO A 48 -12.97 0.75 -9.35
C PRO A 48 -13.05 -0.06 -10.65
N THR A 49 -14.26 -0.43 -11.08
CA THR A 49 -14.50 -1.25 -12.29
C THR A 49 -13.74 -0.76 -13.53
N PRO A 50 -13.68 0.55 -13.85
CA PRO A 50 -12.90 1.02 -15.00
C PRO A 50 -11.40 0.73 -14.90
N LEU A 51 -10.84 0.77 -13.68
CA LEU A 51 -9.43 0.49 -13.44
C LEU A 51 -9.12 -1.01 -13.46
N VAL A 52 -10.09 -1.87 -13.15
CA VAL A 52 -9.93 -3.33 -13.27
C VAL A 52 -9.66 -3.72 -14.72
N GLN A 53 -10.44 -3.18 -15.67
CA GLN A 53 -10.25 -3.45 -17.10
C GLN A 53 -8.87 -2.99 -17.60
N LEU A 54 -8.41 -1.83 -17.12
CA LEU A 54 -7.07 -1.32 -17.44
C LEU A 54 -5.99 -2.24 -16.84
N ALA A 55 -6.12 -2.61 -15.57
CA ALA A 55 -5.19 -3.52 -14.90
C ALA A 55 -5.09 -4.86 -15.64
N ASP A 56 -6.21 -5.45 -16.06
CA ASP A 56 -6.25 -6.69 -16.86
C ASP A 56 -5.44 -6.60 -18.15
N LYS A 57 -5.56 -5.48 -18.86
CA LYS A 57 -4.82 -5.24 -20.11
C LYS A 57 -3.31 -5.24 -19.87
N HIS A 58 -2.87 -4.66 -18.74
CA HIS A 58 -1.45 -4.53 -18.41
C HIS A 58 -0.88 -5.72 -17.61
N GLN A 59 -1.73 -6.60 -17.07
CA GLN A 59 -1.30 -7.78 -16.28
C GLN A 59 -0.47 -8.78 -17.11
N LYS A 60 -0.62 -8.79 -18.45
CA LYS A 60 0.09 -9.71 -19.36
C LYS A 60 1.59 -9.45 -19.55
N LEU A 61 2.16 -8.44 -18.87
CA LEU A 61 3.57 -8.04 -19.02
C LEU A 61 4.51 -8.60 -17.94
N TRP A 62 4.08 -9.65 -17.22
CA TRP A 62 4.87 -10.41 -16.27
C TRP A 62 4.76 -11.90 -16.61
#